data_AF-A0A7W7HIV4-F1
#
_entry.id   AF-A0A7W7HIV4-F1
#
_cell.length_a   1.000
_cell.length_b   1.000
_cell.length_c   1.000
_cell.angle_alpha   90.00
_cell.angle_beta   90.00
_cell.angle_gamma   90.00
#
_symmetry.space_group_name_H-M   'P 1'
#
loop_
_entity.id
_entity.type
_entity.pdbx_description
1 polymer ?
#
loop_
_entity_poly.entity_id
_entity_poly.type
_entity_poly.pdbx_seq_one_letter_code
_entity_poly.pdbx_strand_id
1 'polypeptide(L)'
;MLDTARQELDRMRRFPDAWPELRHEAATDEDGDTYDRNAGKRAPVLWALQYDRRPGDLALVRWLAGQEAEAAFQGLTEETKLAGFLLAEFRQTDDVWLQWKIKNGNYDTWCGYDVEFLFAAGIAETIDFVRASAHPERDATLKLLLGDDGQPIVSAEELAEWFDGRRSYFPADPADEDEITWLDRARLLDDPVLARHWLDRWADGRPRDRDTLTLLRHRLAEFGSYAEAAAAQRELLAFARGPVELAAGWRALADLERRAGNPEAARAAEKAGESG
;
A
#
# COMPACT_ATOMS: atom_id res chain seq x y z
N MET A 1 1.65 -18.53 3.89
CA MET A 1 1.53 -17.11 4.32
C MET A 1 0.33 -16.90 5.24
N LEU A 2 -0.91 -17.10 4.77
CA LEU A 2 -2.11 -16.79 5.57
C LEU A 2 -2.28 -17.62 6.85
N ASP A 3 -1.90 -18.90 6.86
CA ASP A 3 -2.02 -19.70 8.08
C ASP A 3 -1.11 -19.19 9.19
N THR A 4 0.11 -18.77 8.85
CA THR A 4 1.04 -18.12 9.79
C THR A 4 0.47 -16.78 10.28
N ALA A 5 -0.09 -15.98 9.36
CA ALA A 5 -0.73 -14.70 9.70
C ALA A 5 -1.90 -14.89 10.69
N ARG A 6 -2.75 -15.90 10.47
CA ARG A 6 -3.86 -16.26 11.37
C ARG A 6 -3.38 -16.73 12.73
N GLN A 7 -2.29 -17.50 12.79
CA GLN A 7 -1.69 -17.94 14.06
C GLN A 7 -1.16 -16.75 14.86
N GLU A 8 -0.51 -15.78 14.21
CA GLU A 8 -0.04 -14.56 14.87
C GLU A 8 -1.20 -13.70 15.35
N LEU A 9 -2.27 -13.51 14.56
CA LEU A 9 -3.47 -12.81 15.02
C LEU A 9 -4.09 -13.50 16.26
N ASP A 10 -4.23 -14.82 16.23
CA ASP A 10 -4.73 -15.59 17.36
C ASP A 10 -3.85 -15.44 18.61
N ARG A 11 -2.53 -15.37 18.43
CA ARG A 11 -1.59 -15.08 19.52
C ARG A 11 -1.81 -13.68 20.07
N MET A 12 -1.93 -12.65 19.22
CA MET A 12 -2.17 -11.26 19.65
C MET A 12 -3.49 -11.09 20.38
N ARG A 13 -4.53 -11.85 20.01
CA ARG A 13 -5.82 -11.88 20.73
C ARG A 13 -5.70 -12.51 22.12
N ARG A 14 -4.93 -13.60 22.24
CA ARG A 14 -4.78 -14.33 23.51
C ARG A 14 -3.84 -13.64 24.48
N PHE A 15 -2.82 -12.94 23.97
CA PHE A 15 -1.75 -12.36 24.77
C PHE A 15 -1.54 -10.88 24.41
N PRO A 16 -2.34 -9.96 24.95
CA PRO A 16 -2.15 -8.52 24.74
C PRO A 16 -0.75 -8.02 25.14
N ASP A 17 -0.10 -8.67 26.10
CA ASP A 17 1.27 -8.37 26.51
C ASP A 17 2.31 -8.61 25.40
N ALA A 18 1.95 -9.33 24.32
CA ALA A 18 2.79 -9.56 23.16
C ALA A 18 2.72 -8.43 22.12
N TRP A 19 1.74 -7.52 22.19
CA TRP A 19 1.59 -6.42 21.21
C TRP A 19 2.86 -5.58 21.06
N PRO A 20 3.63 -5.26 22.12
CA PRO A 20 4.89 -4.51 21.98
C PRO A 20 5.91 -5.11 21.00
N GLU A 21 5.81 -6.38 20.63
CA GLU A 21 6.66 -7.00 19.61
C GLU A 21 6.38 -6.48 18.18
N LEU A 22 5.19 -5.93 17.95
CA LEU A 22 4.73 -5.37 16.68
C LEU A 22 4.95 -3.85 16.61
N ARG A 23 5.51 -3.25 17.66
CA ARG A 23 5.58 -1.80 17.79
C ARG A 23 6.44 -1.22 16.68
N HIS A 24 6.10 -0.03 16.22
CA HIS A 24 6.98 0.72 15.34
C HIS A 24 8.39 0.78 15.96
N GLU A 25 9.40 0.44 15.15
CA GLU A 25 10.80 0.56 15.55
C GLU A 25 11.63 1.10 14.39
N ALA A 26 11.91 2.40 14.43
CA ALA A 26 12.79 3.04 13.46
C ALA A 26 14.19 2.42 13.49
N ALA A 27 14.67 2.05 12.31
CA ALA A 27 16.01 1.56 12.04
C ALA A 27 16.57 2.27 10.80
N THR A 28 17.87 2.13 10.58
CA THR A 28 18.55 2.69 9.40
C THR A 28 19.30 1.56 8.71
N ASP A 29 19.22 1.50 7.39
CA ASP A 29 19.95 0.51 6.59
C ASP A 29 21.38 0.98 6.27
N GLU A 30 22.09 0.21 5.44
CA GLU A 30 23.47 0.50 5.06
C GLU A 30 23.61 1.76 4.19
N ASP A 31 22.54 2.15 3.48
CA ASP A 31 22.50 3.30 2.59
C ASP A 31 22.08 4.59 3.33
N GLY A 32 21.69 4.47 4.61
CA GLY A 32 21.29 5.58 5.47
C GLY A 32 19.79 5.86 5.44
N ASP A 33 19.00 5.03 4.76
CA ASP A 33 17.57 5.16 4.68
C ASP A 33 16.91 4.62 5.94
N THR A 34 15.92 5.36 6.44
CA THR A 34 15.19 4.97 7.66
C THR A 34 14.02 4.07 7.28
N TYR A 35 13.78 3.02 8.06
CA TYR A 35 12.68 2.08 7.88
C TYR A 35 12.14 1.57 9.23
N ASP A 36 11.02 0.84 9.22
CA ASP A 36 10.39 0.27 10.42
C ASP A 36 10.73 -1.21 10.45
N ARG A 37 11.59 -1.58 11.42
CA ARG A 37 12.07 -2.95 11.59
C ARG A 37 10.94 -3.96 11.83
N ASN A 38 9.82 -3.52 12.38
CA ASN A 38 8.72 -4.40 12.74
C ASN A 38 7.54 -4.35 11.75
N ALA A 39 7.65 -3.61 10.64
CA ALA A 39 6.60 -3.55 9.61
C ALA A 39 6.22 -4.95 9.11
N GLY A 40 7.21 -5.78 8.73
CA GLY A 40 6.97 -7.15 8.26
C GLY A 40 6.40 -8.11 9.32
N LYS A 41 6.53 -7.80 10.63
CA LYS A 41 5.87 -8.57 11.70
C LYS A 41 4.42 -8.13 11.90
N ARG A 42 4.15 -6.84 11.73
CA ARG A 42 2.84 -6.23 11.94
C ARG A 42 1.89 -6.50 10.78
N ALA A 43 2.40 -6.47 9.55
CA ALA A 43 1.59 -6.64 8.34
C ALA A 43 0.79 -7.95 8.31
N PRO A 44 1.34 -9.14 8.65
CA PRO A 44 0.56 -10.37 8.74
C PRO A 44 -0.64 -10.30 9.69
N VAL A 45 -0.51 -9.59 10.81
CA VAL A 45 -1.62 -9.43 11.76
C VAL A 45 -2.73 -8.57 11.16
N LEU A 46 -2.38 -7.51 10.44
CA LEU A 46 -3.33 -6.67 9.69
C LEU A 46 -4.03 -7.46 8.58
N TRP A 47 -3.29 -8.22 7.77
CA TRP A 47 -3.88 -9.04 6.72
C TRP A 47 -4.80 -10.12 7.29
N ALA A 48 -4.43 -10.76 8.40
CA ALA A 48 -5.32 -11.72 9.06
C ALA A 48 -6.59 -11.04 9.61
N LEU A 49 -6.47 -9.82 10.14
CA LEU A 49 -7.62 -9.03 10.59
C LEU A 49 -8.55 -8.69 9.44
N GLN A 50 -8.05 -8.43 8.22
CA GLN A 50 -8.89 -8.21 7.04
C GLN A 50 -9.92 -9.33 6.84
N TYR A 51 -9.49 -10.59 7.02
CA TYR A 51 -10.31 -11.76 6.67
C TYR A 51 -11.04 -12.41 7.86
N ASP A 52 -10.55 -12.22 9.09
CA ASP A 52 -11.11 -12.83 10.30
C ASP A 52 -11.40 -11.77 11.39
N ARG A 53 -11.75 -10.54 11.03
CA ARG A 53 -12.08 -9.50 12.01
C ARG A 53 -13.25 -9.90 12.90
N ARG A 54 -13.13 -9.62 14.20
CA ARG A 54 -14.17 -9.84 15.21
C ARG A 54 -14.49 -8.53 15.94
N PRO A 55 -15.71 -8.35 16.49
CA PRO A 55 -16.07 -7.16 17.25
C PRO A 55 -15.13 -6.87 18.45
N GLY A 56 -14.51 -7.91 19.03
CA GLY A 56 -13.56 -7.77 20.14
C GLY A 56 -12.18 -7.24 19.74
N ASP A 57 -11.87 -7.11 18.45
CA ASP A 57 -10.53 -6.73 17.98
C ASP A 57 -10.28 -5.22 17.99
N LEU A 58 -11.27 -4.38 18.35
CA LEU A 58 -11.14 -2.92 18.30
C LEU A 58 -9.89 -2.39 19.02
N ALA A 59 -9.57 -2.94 20.21
CA ALA A 59 -8.39 -2.50 20.96
C ALA A 59 -7.08 -2.83 20.23
N LEU A 60 -7.00 -4.01 19.60
CA LEU A 60 -5.85 -4.41 18.80
C LEU A 60 -5.74 -3.55 17.53
N VAL A 61 -6.86 -3.32 16.83
CA VAL A 61 -6.89 -2.49 15.62
C VAL A 61 -6.47 -1.05 15.91
N ARG A 62 -6.97 -0.44 16.99
CA ARG A 62 -6.51 0.89 17.45
C ARG A 62 -5.02 0.90 17.73
N TRP A 63 -4.51 -0.14 18.39
CA TRP A 63 -3.10 -0.23 18.71
C TRP A 63 -2.24 -0.33 17.44
N LEU A 64 -2.62 -1.18 16.48
CA LEU A 64 -1.93 -1.36 15.19
C LEU A 64 -1.97 -0.09 14.36
N ALA A 65 -3.14 0.54 14.19
CA ALA A 65 -3.28 1.82 13.50
C ALA A 65 -2.45 2.94 14.18
N GLY A 66 -2.32 2.89 15.51
CA GLY A 66 -1.40 3.73 16.26
C GLY A 66 0.06 3.55 15.86
N GLN A 67 0.51 2.31 15.60
CA GLN A 67 1.87 2.04 15.13
C GLN A 67 2.08 2.49 13.70
N GLU A 68 1.10 2.29 12.80
CA GLU A 68 1.18 2.79 11.42
C GLU A 68 1.23 4.32 11.38
N ALA A 69 0.52 5.00 12.29
CA ALA A 69 0.60 6.45 12.42
C ALA A 69 2.00 6.95 12.83
N GLU A 70 2.75 6.19 13.64
CA GLU A 70 4.16 6.49 13.94
C GLU A 70 5.08 6.16 12.75
N ALA A 71 4.73 5.15 11.94
CA ALA A 71 5.46 4.73 10.74
C ALA A 71 5.25 5.66 9.53
N ALA A 72 4.41 6.68 9.65
CA ALA A 72 4.03 7.57 8.56
C ALA A 72 5.22 8.24 7.84
N PHE A 73 6.41 8.31 8.44
CA PHE A 73 7.60 8.84 7.76
C PHE A 73 7.98 8.07 6.48
N GLN A 74 7.53 6.82 6.32
CA GLN A 74 7.79 5.97 5.14
C GLN A 74 6.81 6.19 4.00
N GLY A 75 5.92 7.18 4.12
CA GLY A 75 4.85 7.40 3.17
C GLY A 75 3.61 6.59 3.50
N LEU A 76 2.74 6.48 2.50
CA LEU A 76 1.45 5.81 2.64
C LEU A 76 1.51 4.37 2.09
N THR A 77 1.71 3.42 3.00
CA THR A 77 1.77 1.97 2.70
C THR A 77 0.37 1.34 2.55
N GLU A 78 0.30 0.12 2.02
CA GLU A 78 -0.95 -0.68 2.03
C GLU A 78 -1.40 -0.95 3.46
N GLU A 79 -0.46 -1.26 4.35
CA GLU A 79 -0.73 -1.62 5.74
C GLU A 79 -1.32 -0.43 6.51
N THR A 80 -0.83 0.79 6.24
CA THR A 80 -1.41 2.03 6.79
C THR A 80 -2.85 2.22 6.33
N LYS A 81 -3.12 2.02 5.03
CA LYS A 81 -4.49 2.11 4.48
C LYS A 81 -5.40 1.03 5.07
N LEU A 82 -4.90 -0.20 5.21
CA LEU A 82 -5.64 -1.32 5.75
C LEU A 82 -5.95 -1.12 7.24
N ALA A 83 -4.97 -0.73 8.05
CA ALA A 83 -5.18 -0.41 9.46
C ALA A 83 -6.22 0.70 9.64
N GLY A 84 -6.13 1.75 8.82
CA GLY A 84 -7.10 2.82 8.73
C GLY A 84 -8.52 2.36 8.42
N PHE A 85 -8.65 1.44 7.46
CA PHE A 85 -9.92 0.87 7.03
C PHE A 85 -10.53 -0.07 8.07
N LEU A 86 -9.72 -0.95 8.65
CA LEU A 86 -10.13 -1.82 9.74
C LEU A 86 -10.67 -1.01 10.92
N LEU A 87 -10.01 0.12 11.25
CA LEU A 87 -10.44 1.04 12.29
C LEU A 87 -11.77 1.72 11.93
N ALA A 88 -11.86 2.27 10.70
CA ALA A 88 -13.06 2.94 10.21
C ALA A 88 -14.31 2.04 10.24
N GLU A 89 -14.14 0.75 9.99
CA GLU A 89 -15.22 -0.22 10.01
C GLU A 89 -15.80 -0.51 11.42
N PHE A 90 -15.19 -0.02 12.51
CA PHE A 90 -15.80 -0.05 13.85
C PHE A 90 -16.71 1.15 14.14
N ARG A 91 -16.71 2.18 13.28
CA ARG A 91 -17.66 3.31 13.35
C ARG A 91 -17.67 4.06 14.69
N GLN A 92 -16.51 4.24 15.33
CA GLN A 92 -16.40 4.96 16.60
C GLN A 92 -15.96 6.42 16.37
N THR A 93 -16.66 7.38 16.98
CA THR A 93 -16.35 8.82 16.83
C THR A 93 -14.96 9.17 17.37
N ASP A 94 -14.56 8.55 18.49
CA ASP A 94 -13.26 8.79 19.12
C ASP A 94 -12.08 8.45 18.20
N ASP A 95 -12.28 7.56 17.22
CA ASP A 95 -11.23 7.14 16.30
C ASP A 95 -10.84 8.25 15.32
N VAL A 96 -11.64 9.32 15.19
CA VAL A 96 -11.32 10.49 14.34
C VAL A 96 -9.94 11.06 14.66
N TRP A 97 -9.49 11.03 15.91
CA TRP A 97 -8.19 11.57 16.31
C TRP A 97 -7.04 10.69 15.84
N LEU A 98 -7.23 9.38 15.84
CA LEU A 98 -6.25 8.45 15.30
C LEU A 98 -6.22 8.52 13.76
N GLN A 99 -7.39 8.63 13.12
CA GLN A 99 -7.49 8.87 11.68
C GLN A 99 -6.81 10.18 11.26
N TRP A 100 -7.02 11.26 12.04
CA TRP A 100 -6.33 12.53 11.86
C TRP A 100 -4.82 12.39 12.00
N LYS A 101 -4.35 11.65 13.02
CA LYS A 101 -2.91 11.42 13.22
C LYS A 101 -2.28 10.72 12.00
N ILE A 102 -2.92 9.71 11.43
CA ILE A 102 -2.45 9.04 10.21
C ILE A 102 -2.40 10.04 9.05
N LYS A 103 -3.52 10.73 8.78
CA LYS A 103 -3.62 11.70 7.68
C LYS A 103 -2.60 12.83 7.79
N ASN A 104 -2.29 13.29 9.00
CA ASN A 104 -1.37 14.39 9.24
C ASN A 104 0.09 13.93 9.47
N GLY A 105 0.38 12.64 9.28
CA GLY A 105 1.70 12.06 9.57
C GLY A 105 2.82 12.57 8.66
N ASN A 106 2.59 12.64 7.34
CA ASN A 106 3.54 13.21 6.39
C ASN A 106 2.84 13.72 5.11
N TYR A 107 3.61 14.12 4.09
CA TYR A 107 3.07 14.60 2.81
C TYR A 107 2.24 13.53 2.08
N ASP A 108 2.74 12.30 2.01
CA ASP A 108 2.07 11.21 1.29
C ASP A 108 0.77 10.80 1.97
N THR A 109 0.72 10.75 3.31
CA THR A 109 -0.53 10.48 4.04
C THR A 109 -1.46 11.67 3.96
N TRP A 110 -0.97 12.90 3.97
CA TRP A 110 -1.83 14.08 3.77
C TRP A 110 -2.57 14.04 2.44
N CYS A 111 -1.84 13.72 1.36
CA CYS A 111 -2.37 13.68 0.00
C CYS A 111 -3.12 12.39 -0.35
N GLY A 112 -2.66 11.23 0.12
CA GLY A 112 -3.17 9.93 -0.30
C GLY A 112 -4.08 9.22 0.71
N TYR A 113 -4.10 9.67 1.96
CA TYR A 113 -5.03 9.14 2.97
C TYR A 113 -6.35 9.90 2.90
N ASP A 114 -7.38 9.20 2.46
CA ASP A 114 -8.71 9.75 2.20
C ASP A 114 -9.30 10.47 3.43
N VAL A 115 -10.04 11.54 3.19
CA VAL A 115 -10.64 12.32 4.28
C VAL A 115 -11.88 11.62 4.88
N GLU A 116 -12.49 10.74 4.09
CA GLU A 116 -13.63 9.89 4.42
C GLU A 116 -13.34 9.00 5.63
N PHE A 117 -12.08 8.61 5.86
CA PHE A 117 -11.66 7.91 7.08
C PHE A 117 -12.04 8.68 8.36
N LEU A 118 -11.97 10.02 8.36
CA LEU A 118 -12.30 10.84 9.53
C LEU A 118 -13.81 10.87 9.77
N PHE A 119 -14.63 10.68 8.74
CA PHE A 119 -16.09 10.60 8.83
C PHE A 119 -16.60 9.18 9.10
N ALA A 120 -15.73 8.22 9.42
CA ALA A 120 -16.10 6.81 9.52
C ALA A 120 -17.31 6.55 10.44
N ALA A 121 -17.43 7.26 11.57
CA ALA A 121 -18.54 7.10 12.51
C ALA A 121 -19.89 7.68 12.03
N GLY A 122 -19.90 8.42 10.92
CA GLY A 122 -21.02 9.22 10.44
C GLY A 122 -20.65 10.70 10.38
N ILE A 123 -21.15 11.42 9.38
CA ILE A 123 -20.75 12.81 9.11
C ILE A 123 -21.16 13.73 10.26
N ALA A 124 -22.44 13.69 10.65
CA ALA A 124 -22.97 14.54 11.70
C ALA A 124 -22.35 14.16 13.05
N GLU A 125 -22.29 12.86 13.35
CA GLU A 125 -21.76 12.30 14.57
C GLU A 125 -20.29 12.69 14.78
N THR A 126 -19.46 12.55 13.74
CA THR A 126 -18.06 12.98 13.77
C THR A 126 -17.95 14.48 14.00
N ILE A 127 -18.67 15.31 13.23
CA ILE A 127 -18.54 16.77 13.32
C ILE A 127 -18.96 17.28 14.70
N ASP A 128 -20.09 16.80 15.21
CA ASP A 128 -20.60 17.21 16.52
C ASP A 128 -19.65 16.77 17.64
N PHE A 129 -19.10 15.55 17.55
CA PHE A 129 -18.07 15.08 18.47
C PHE A 129 -16.82 15.96 18.43
N VAL A 130 -16.29 16.27 17.25
CA VAL A 130 -15.10 17.13 17.10
C VAL A 130 -15.40 18.52 17.66
N ARG A 131 -16.54 19.15 17.34
CA ARG A 131 -16.93 20.47 17.87
C ARG A 131 -17.00 20.50 19.40
N ALA A 132 -17.55 19.45 20.01
CA ALA A 132 -17.67 19.33 21.46
C ALA A 132 -16.35 18.98 22.17
N SER A 133 -15.33 18.54 21.43
CA SER A 133 -14.07 18.09 21.98
C SER A 133 -13.18 19.24 22.47
N ALA A 134 -12.35 18.94 23.47
CA ALA A 134 -11.26 19.79 23.93
C ALA A 134 -9.89 19.38 23.31
N HIS A 135 -9.90 18.50 22.31
CA HIS A 135 -8.66 18.00 21.68
C HIS A 135 -7.87 19.16 21.04
N PRO A 136 -6.53 19.21 21.21
CA PRO A 136 -5.71 20.30 20.66
C PRO A 136 -5.85 20.50 19.15
N GLU A 137 -6.03 19.39 18.42
CA GLU A 137 -6.17 19.39 16.95
C GLU A 137 -7.60 19.67 16.46
N ARG A 138 -8.54 20.04 17.35
CA ARG A 138 -9.95 20.25 16.99
C ARG A 138 -10.11 21.21 15.82
N ASP A 139 -9.50 22.40 15.91
CA ASP A 139 -9.74 23.46 14.93
C ASP A 139 -9.13 23.11 13.57
N ALA A 140 -7.96 22.47 13.57
CA ALA A 140 -7.32 21.97 12.35
C ALA A 140 -8.16 20.85 11.69
N THR A 141 -8.71 19.95 12.51
CA THR A 141 -9.60 18.88 12.05
C THR A 141 -10.88 19.46 11.44
N LEU A 142 -11.56 20.39 12.13
CA LEU A 142 -12.77 21.03 11.59
C LEU A 142 -12.51 21.78 10.29
N LYS A 143 -11.36 22.43 10.15
CA LYS A 143 -10.96 23.10 8.91
C LYS A 143 -10.80 22.13 7.73
N LEU A 144 -10.38 20.89 7.99
CA LEU A 144 -10.31 19.86 6.97
C LEU A 144 -11.69 19.26 6.65
N LEU A 145 -12.55 19.09 7.66
CA LEU A 145 -13.85 18.44 7.50
C LEU A 145 -14.93 19.36 6.91
N LEU A 146 -14.76 20.68 6.99
CA LEU A 146 -15.75 21.66 6.57
C LEU A 146 -15.25 22.53 5.41
N GLY A 147 -16.13 22.80 4.46
CA GLY A 147 -15.92 23.79 3.42
C GLY A 147 -16.01 25.22 3.95
N ASP A 148 -15.72 26.20 3.09
CA ASP A 148 -15.76 27.62 3.44
C ASP A 148 -17.17 28.10 3.88
N ASP A 149 -18.22 27.39 3.47
CA ASP A 149 -19.61 27.62 3.85
C ASP A 149 -20.01 26.92 5.17
N GLY A 150 -19.06 26.23 5.82
CA GLY A 150 -19.26 25.49 7.06
C GLY A 150 -20.02 24.17 6.89
N GLN A 151 -20.28 23.73 5.65
CA GLN A 151 -20.86 22.41 5.35
C GLN A 151 -19.78 21.32 5.31
N PRO A 152 -20.13 20.05 5.59
CA PRO A 152 -19.20 18.94 5.41
C PRO A 152 -18.67 18.87 3.97
N ILE A 153 -17.38 18.60 3.79
CA ILE A 153 -16.78 18.44 2.45
C ILE A 153 -17.10 17.11 1.77
N VAL A 154 -17.67 16.16 2.52
CA VAL A 154 -18.11 14.84 2.06
C VAL A 154 -19.59 14.68 2.40
N SER A 155 -20.37 14.22 1.43
CA SER A 155 -21.78 13.86 1.59
C SER A 155 -21.95 12.42 2.08
N ALA A 156 -23.15 12.10 2.59
CA ALA A 156 -23.43 10.74 3.08
C ALA A 156 -23.40 9.68 1.95
N GLU A 157 -23.73 10.08 0.73
CA GLU A 157 -23.67 9.23 -0.47
C GLU A 157 -22.22 8.94 -0.84
N GLU A 158 -21.38 9.97 -0.97
CA GLU A 158 -19.94 9.82 -1.24
C GLU A 158 -19.25 8.96 -0.17
N LEU A 159 -19.59 9.15 1.11
CA LEU A 159 -19.05 8.33 2.18
C LEU A 159 -19.46 6.85 2.04
N ALA A 160 -20.71 6.58 1.65
CA ALA A 160 -21.18 5.21 1.44
C ALA A 160 -20.48 4.55 0.25
N GLU A 161 -20.39 5.26 -0.88
CA GLU A 161 -19.67 4.81 -2.08
C GLU A 161 -18.19 4.54 -1.78
N TRP A 162 -17.57 5.42 -0.98
CA TRP A 162 -16.20 5.25 -0.54
C TRP A 162 -16.01 3.97 0.27
N PHE A 163 -16.92 3.66 1.21
CA PHE A 163 -16.84 2.41 1.97
C PHE A 163 -16.98 1.17 1.07
N ASP A 164 -17.86 1.20 0.08
CA ASP A 164 -18.02 0.10 -0.87
C ASP A 164 -16.79 -0.06 -1.78
N GLY A 165 -16.19 1.04 -2.22
CA GLY A 165 -14.91 1.06 -2.91
C GLY A 165 -13.79 0.48 -2.05
N ARG A 166 -13.74 0.82 -0.75
CA ARG A 166 -12.74 0.28 0.18
C ARG A 166 -12.92 -1.20 0.49
N ARG A 167 -14.16 -1.70 0.59
CA ARG A 167 -14.43 -3.15 0.69
C ARG A 167 -14.06 -3.90 -0.59
N SER A 168 -14.14 -3.25 -1.74
CA SER A 168 -13.69 -3.83 -3.01
C SER A 168 -12.16 -3.84 -3.11
N TYR A 169 -11.49 -2.80 -2.59
CA TYR A 169 -10.03 -2.71 -2.55
C TYR A 169 -9.42 -3.64 -1.49
N PHE A 170 -10.10 -3.84 -0.36
CA PHE A 170 -9.73 -4.78 0.71
C PHE A 170 -10.81 -5.85 0.86
N PRO A 171 -10.84 -6.86 -0.03
CA PRO A 171 -11.88 -7.88 -0.02
C PRO A 171 -11.85 -8.72 1.26
N ALA A 172 -13.01 -9.24 1.65
CA ALA A 172 -13.13 -10.07 2.86
C ALA A 172 -12.75 -11.55 2.63
N ASP A 173 -12.72 -12.01 1.38
CA ASP A 173 -12.23 -13.35 1.02
C ASP A 173 -10.83 -13.24 0.41
N PRO A 174 -9.83 -13.95 0.93
CA PRO A 174 -8.51 -14.03 0.31
C PRO A 174 -8.51 -14.48 -1.16
N ALA A 175 -9.54 -15.22 -1.60
CA ALA A 175 -9.66 -15.67 -2.98
C ALA A 175 -10.01 -14.53 -3.96
N ASP A 176 -10.55 -13.42 -3.45
CA ASP A 176 -10.94 -12.24 -4.24
C ASP A 176 -9.78 -11.23 -4.39
N GLU A 177 -8.64 -11.49 -3.77
CA GLU A 177 -7.44 -10.65 -3.87
C GLU A 177 -6.77 -10.75 -5.25
N ASP A 178 -6.28 -9.62 -5.76
CA ASP A 178 -5.44 -9.59 -6.96
C ASP A 178 -4.09 -10.27 -6.67
N GLU A 179 -3.54 -10.99 -7.66
CA GLU A 179 -2.24 -11.63 -7.52
C GLU A 179 -1.11 -10.64 -7.21
N ILE A 180 -1.22 -9.38 -7.66
CA ILE A 180 -0.26 -8.31 -7.33
C ILE A 180 -0.29 -8.00 -5.84
N THR A 181 -1.45 -8.04 -5.19
CA THR A 181 -1.52 -7.87 -3.72
C THR A 181 -0.70 -8.97 -3.05
N TRP A 182 -0.86 -10.23 -3.46
CA TRP A 182 -0.08 -11.33 -2.90
C TRP A 182 1.42 -11.24 -3.21
N LEU A 183 1.79 -10.76 -4.40
CA LEU A 183 3.17 -10.45 -4.77
C LEU A 183 3.78 -9.41 -3.82
N ASP A 184 3.12 -8.28 -3.62
CA ASP A 184 3.62 -7.19 -2.78
C ASP A 184 3.72 -7.63 -1.31
N ARG A 185 2.75 -8.40 -0.81
CA ARG A 185 2.80 -9.00 0.54
C ARG A 185 3.94 -10.00 0.71
N ALA A 186 4.20 -10.84 -0.29
CA ALA A 186 5.32 -11.78 -0.25
C ALA A 186 6.68 -11.05 -0.21
N ARG A 187 6.78 -9.92 -0.92
CA ARG A 187 7.98 -9.06 -0.88
C ARG A 187 8.18 -8.41 0.47
N LEU A 188 7.12 -7.91 1.11
CA LEU A 188 7.23 -7.34 2.45
C LEU A 188 7.74 -8.36 3.49
N LEU A 189 7.51 -9.65 3.24
CA LEU A 189 8.02 -10.74 4.06
C LEU A 189 9.41 -11.25 3.64
N ASP A 190 10.08 -10.58 2.70
CA ASP A 190 11.35 -11.01 2.11
C ASP A 190 11.33 -12.46 1.60
N ASP A 191 10.21 -12.91 1.02
CA ASP A 191 10.07 -14.24 0.41
C ASP A 191 10.10 -14.12 -1.14
N PRO A 192 11.31 -14.09 -1.75
CA PRO A 192 11.44 -13.90 -3.20
C PRO A 192 10.89 -15.07 -4.00
N VAL A 193 10.84 -16.28 -3.42
CA VAL A 193 10.31 -17.46 -4.11
C VAL A 193 8.79 -17.35 -4.22
N LEU A 194 8.12 -17.00 -3.12
CA LEU A 194 6.68 -16.79 -3.11
C LEU A 194 6.27 -15.57 -3.93
N ALA A 195 7.04 -14.49 -3.85
CA ALA A 195 6.81 -13.31 -4.67
C ALA A 195 6.92 -13.65 -6.16
N ARG A 196 7.95 -14.40 -6.58
CA ARG A 196 8.08 -14.86 -7.97
C ARG A 196 6.90 -15.72 -8.40
N HIS A 197 6.46 -16.66 -7.56
CA HIS A 197 5.29 -17.49 -7.84
C HIS A 197 4.04 -16.67 -8.15
N TRP A 198 3.76 -15.63 -7.37
CA TRP A 198 2.61 -14.75 -7.61
C TRP A 198 2.78 -13.89 -8.87
N LEU A 199 3.99 -13.45 -9.20
CA LEU A 199 4.23 -12.75 -10.46
C LEU A 199 3.93 -13.65 -11.67
N ASP A 200 4.41 -14.89 -11.64
CA ASP A 200 4.18 -15.85 -12.71
C ASP A 200 2.69 -16.14 -12.85
N ARG A 201 1.98 -16.32 -11.73
CA ARG A 201 0.52 -16.53 -11.73
C ARG A 201 -0.25 -15.31 -12.24
N TRP A 202 0.16 -14.10 -11.83
CA TRP A 202 -0.40 -12.87 -12.33
C TRP A 202 -0.23 -12.75 -13.85
N ALA A 203 0.95 -13.10 -14.37
CA ALA A 203 1.25 -12.98 -15.79
C ALA A 203 0.61 -14.08 -16.65
N ASP A 204 0.28 -15.24 -16.08
CA ASP A 204 -0.26 -16.38 -16.80
C ASP A 204 -1.59 -16.05 -17.50
N GLY A 205 -1.68 -16.40 -18.79
CA GLY A 205 -2.86 -16.15 -19.62
C GLY A 205 -3.18 -14.68 -19.92
N ARG A 206 -2.47 -13.69 -19.34
CA ARG A 206 -2.72 -12.27 -19.60
C ARG A 206 -2.23 -11.86 -20.99
N PRO A 207 -2.94 -10.92 -21.66
CA PRO A 207 -2.47 -10.36 -22.92
C PRO A 207 -1.15 -9.62 -22.71
N ARG A 208 -0.22 -9.74 -23.64
CA ARG A 208 1.07 -9.01 -23.62
C ARG A 208 0.91 -7.60 -24.18
N ASP A 209 -0.01 -6.84 -23.58
CA ASP A 209 -0.23 -5.44 -23.89
C ASP A 209 0.78 -4.53 -23.17
N ARG A 210 0.69 -3.23 -23.46
CA ARG A 210 1.60 -2.21 -22.93
C ARG A 210 1.65 -2.20 -21.41
N ASP A 211 0.50 -2.29 -20.73
CA ASP A 211 0.43 -2.16 -19.27
C ASP A 211 0.98 -3.43 -18.60
N THR A 212 0.61 -4.60 -19.13
CA THR A 212 1.10 -5.89 -18.66
C THR A 212 2.62 -5.98 -18.80
N LEU A 213 3.16 -5.64 -19.98
CA LEU A 213 4.60 -5.65 -20.23
C LEU A 213 5.36 -4.62 -19.39
N THR A 214 4.76 -3.44 -19.16
CA THR A 214 5.37 -2.40 -18.31
C THR A 214 5.51 -2.90 -16.87
N LEU A 215 4.44 -3.44 -16.29
CA LEU A 215 4.47 -3.98 -14.93
C LEU A 215 5.44 -5.17 -14.83
N LEU A 216 5.35 -6.12 -15.76
CA LEU A 216 6.21 -7.30 -15.77
C LEU A 216 7.69 -6.93 -15.83
N ARG A 217 8.07 -5.98 -16.70
CA ARG A 217 9.44 -5.45 -16.79
C ARG A 217 9.93 -4.93 -15.45
N HIS A 218 9.13 -4.09 -14.78
CA HIS A 218 9.51 -3.49 -13.51
C HIS A 218 9.68 -4.55 -12.43
N ARG A 219 8.68 -5.42 -12.24
CA ARG A 219 8.72 -6.45 -11.19
C ARG A 219 9.85 -7.44 -11.41
N LEU A 220 10.10 -7.89 -12.64
CA LEU A 220 11.24 -8.78 -12.94
C LEU A 220 12.60 -8.13 -12.66
N ALA A 221 12.76 -6.83 -12.97
CA ALA A 221 13.99 -6.11 -12.68
C ALA A 221 14.23 -5.96 -11.17
N GLU A 222 13.17 -5.77 -10.39
CA GLU A 222 13.23 -5.73 -8.92
C GLU A 222 13.66 -7.09 -8.32
N PHE A 223 13.29 -8.22 -8.95
CA PHE A 223 13.79 -9.55 -8.59
C PHE A 223 15.21 -9.86 -9.10
N GLY A 224 15.87 -8.92 -9.79
CA GLY A 224 17.15 -9.17 -10.44
C GLY A 224 17.09 -10.12 -11.65
N SER A 225 15.88 -10.45 -12.13
CA SER A 225 15.65 -11.30 -13.31
C SER A 225 15.81 -10.46 -14.59
N TYR A 226 16.97 -9.84 -14.74
CA TYR A 226 17.21 -8.80 -15.74
C TYR A 226 17.09 -9.29 -17.19
N ALA A 227 17.41 -10.55 -17.47
CA ALA A 227 17.24 -11.14 -18.80
C ALA A 227 15.76 -11.22 -19.21
N GLU A 228 14.88 -11.62 -18.28
CA GLU A 228 13.43 -11.69 -18.52
C GLU A 228 12.82 -10.29 -18.59
N ALA A 229 13.26 -9.37 -17.71
CA ALA A 229 12.85 -7.97 -17.78
C ALA A 229 13.22 -7.33 -19.12
N ALA A 230 14.41 -7.64 -19.66
CA ALA A 230 14.85 -7.18 -20.97
C ALA A 230 14.02 -7.79 -22.11
N ALA A 231 13.58 -9.05 -21.99
CA ALA A 231 12.65 -9.66 -22.94
C ALA A 231 11.30 -8.90 -22.96
N ALA A 232 10.71 -8.61 -21.80
CA ALA A 232 9.49 -7.81 -21.71
C ALA A 232 9.68 -6.39 -22.29
N GLN A 233 10.83 -5.75 -22.04
CA GLN A 233 11.14 -4.43 -22.60
C GLN A 233 11.25 -4.46 -24.13
N ARG A 234 11.81 -5.50 -24.75
CA ARG A 234 11.87 -5.62 -26.21
C ARG A 234 10.47 -5.61 -26.83
N GLU A 235 9.54 -6.35 -26.23
CA GLU A 235 8.15 -6.38 -26.70
C GLU A 235 7.46 -5.03 -26.49
N LEU A 236 7.76 -4.35 -25.37
CA LEU A 236 7.20 -3.03 -25.05
C LEU A 236 7.56 -1.96 -26.09
N LEU A 237 8.70 -2.09 -26.78
CA LEU A 237 9.12 -1.14 -27.83
C LEU A 237 8.10 -1.03 -28.97
N ALA A 238 7.34 -2.11 -29.25
CA ALA A 238 6.30 -2.10 -30.26
C ALA A 238 5.13 -1.15 -29.93
N PHE A 239 5.00 -0.75 -28.65
CA PHE A 239 3.95 0.13 -28.16
C PHE A 239 4.39 1.59 -27.99
N ALA A 240 5.61 1.95 -28.42
CA ALA A 240 6.11 3.32 -28.34
C ALA A 240 5.30 4.27 -29.23
N ARG A 241 4.86 5.41 -28.68
CA ARG A 241 3.96 6.36 -29.37
C ARG A 241 4.70 7.48 -30.12
N GLY A 242 6.03 7.45 -30.12
CA GLY A 242 6.85 8.41 -30.84
C GLY A 242 8.34 8.30 -30.52
N PRO A 243 9.18 9.11 -31.17
CA PRO A 243 10.64 9.02 -31.07
C PRO A 243 11.19 9.15 -29.64
N VAL A 244 10.61 10.04 -28.83
CA VAL A 244 11.06 10.26 -27.44
C VAL A 244 10.87 8.99 -26.60
N GLU A 245 9.69 8.37 -26.71
CA GLU A 245 9.38 7.17 -25.96
C GLU A 245 10.19 5.96 -26.46
N LEU A 246 10.37 5.86 -27.78
CA LEU A 246 11.17 4.82 -28.40
C LEU A 246 12.63 4.90 -27.93
N ALA A 247 13.23 6.10 -27.93
CA ALA A 247 14.58 6.33 -27.43
C ALA A 247 14.71 5.99 -25.94
N ALA A 248 13.73 6.38 -25.11
CA ALA A 248 13.70 6.01 -23.69
C ALA A 248 13.60 4.49 -23.50
N GLY A 249 12.78 3.80 -24.30
CA GLY A 249 12.65 2.35 -24.30
C GLY A 249 13.95 1.63 -24.66
N TRP A 250 14.67 2.10 -25.69
CA TRP A 250 15.97 1.54 -26.07
C TRP A 250 17.04 1.73 -24.99
N ARG A 251 17.07 2.89 -24.32
CA ARG A 251 17.96 3.12 -23.17
C ARG A 251 17.65 2.17 -22.01
N ALA A 252 16.37 1.99 -21.69
CA ALA A 252 15.95 1.03 -20.67
C ALA A 252 16.35 -0.40 -21.03
N LEU A 253 16.20 -0.81 -22.29
CA LEU A 253 16.64 -2.13 -22.75
C LEU A 253 18.14 -2.32 -22.62
N ALA A 254 18.94 -1.32 -23.04
CA ALA A 254 20.40 -1.39 -22.93
C ALA A 254 20.84 -1.55 -21.47
N ASP A 255 20.19 -0.86 -20.53
CA ASP A 255 20.49 -0.99 -19.10
C ASP A 255 20.18 -2.40 -18.56
N LEU A 256 19.00 -2.93 -18.89
CA LEU A 256 18.60 -4.28 -18.49
C LEU A 256 19.55 -5.35 -19.06
N GLU A 257 19.95 -5.23 -20.33
CA GLU A 257 20.91 -6.16 -20.94
C GLU A 257 22.30 -6.10 -20.30
N ARG A 258 22.78 -4.91 -19.89
CA ARG A 258 24.02 -4.81 -19.12
C ARG A 258 23.92 -5.54 -17.78
N ARG A 259 22.84 -5.31 -17.03
CA ARG A 259 22.62 -5.96 -15.73
C ARG A 259 22.41 -7.47 -15.87
N ALA A 260 21.88 -7.93 -17.00
CA ALA A 260 21.77 -9.34 -17.34
C ALA A 260 23.12 -9.99 -17.76
N GLY A 261 24.20 -9.22 -17.89
CA GLY A 261 25.51 -9.73 -18.31
C GLY A 261 25.67 -9.89 -19.83
N ASN A 262 24.84 -9.20 -20.65
CA ASN A 262 24.84 -9.27 -22.11
C ASN A 262 25.35 -7.97 -22.76
N PRO A 263 26.67 -7.67 -22.71
CA PRO A 263 27.22 -6.39 -23.17
C PRO A 263 27.09 -6.17 -24.69
N GLU A 264 26.95 -7.23 -25.49
CA GLU A 264 26.73 -7.12 -26.94
C GLU A 264 25.30 -6.69 -27.26
N ALA A 265 24.31 -7.28 -26.59
CA ALA A 265 22.91 -6.91 -26.72
C ALA A 265 22.67 -5.47 -26.24
N ALA A 266 23.33 -5.06 -25.15
CA ALA A 266 23.28 -3.68 -24.67
C ALA A 266 23.79 -2.68 -25.72
N ARG A 267 24.97 -2.95 -26.32
CA ARG A 267 25.53 -2.09 -27.38
C ARG A 267 24.65 -2.05 -28.62
N ALA A 268 23.97 -3.15 -28.95
CA ALA A 268 23.02 -3.18 -30.07
C ALA A 268 21.79 -2.30 -29.78
N ALA A 269 21.25 -2.35 -28.57
CA ALA A 269 20.13 -1.52 -28.14
C ALA A 269 20.48 -0.02 -28.14
N GLU A 270 21.70 0.36 -27.70
CA GLU A 270 22.17 1.75 -27.74
C GLU A 270 22.20 2.30 -29.17
N LYS A 271 22.79 1.56 -30.11
CA LYS A 271 22.84 1.94 -31.52
C LYS A 271 21.45 2.07 -32.15
N ALA A 272 20.53 1.18 -31.77
CA ALA A 272 19.14 1.23 -32.24
C ALA A 272 18.42 2.49 -31.72
N GLY A 273 18.69 2.90 -30.49
CA GLY A 273 18.13 4.11 -29.89
C GLY A 273 18.68 5.43 -30.44
N GLU A 274 19.87 5.42 -31.07
CA GLU A 274 20.45 6.59 -31.74
C GLU A 274 19.92 6.79 -33.18
N SER A 275 19.32 5.75 -33.76
CA SER A 275 18.92 5.71 -35.18
C SER A 275 17.43 5.99 -35.43
N GLY A 276 16.61 6.17 -34.39
CA GLY A 276 15.15 6.38 -34.46
C GLY A 276 14.72 7.67 -33.81
#